data_AF-A0A1Q7QCP2-F1
#
_entry.id   AF-A0A1Q7QCP2-F1
#
_cell.length_a   1.000
_cell.length_b   1.000
_cell.length_c   1.000
_cell.angle_alpha   90.00
_cell.angle_beta   90.00
_cell.angle_gamma   90.00
#
_symmetry.space_group_name_H-M   'P 1'
#
loop_
_entity.id
_entity.type
_entity.pdbx_description
1 polymer ?
#
loop_
_entity_poly.entity_id
_entity_poly.type
_entity_poly.pdbx_seq_one_letter_code
_entity_poly.pdbx_strand_id
1 'polypeptide(L)'
;MTRAGSRQALRQALAFALEGLRYAARTQRAFRIQLVITAVVGVILLGLRMPALESAVTVLSILVVLVVELINTGVEVVVDLLVERNHHALAKVAKDVAAAAVVVAAAGAAVVGLLILGPPLGSALGLGAGTAARWSRIGAVVALLAGAGALLWIGARGRSSS
;
A
#
# COMPACT_ATOMS: atom_id res chain seq x y z
N MET A 1 -5.27 -37.36 -12.57
CA MET A 1 -5.49 -36.64 -11.29
C MET A 1 -7.00 -36.47 -11.09
N THR A 2 -7.58 -37.00 -10.01
CA THR A 2 -9.04 -36.99 -9.79
C THR A 2 -9.50 -35.60 -9.29
N ARG A 3 -10.70 -35.14 -9.71
CA ARG A 3 -11.29 -33.84 -9.30
C ARG A 3 -11.39 -33.65 -7.78
N ALA A 4 -11.36 -34.74 -7.00
CA ALA A 4 -11.35 -34.70 -5.54
C ALA A 4 -10.01 -34.21 -4.97
N GLY A 5 -8.89 -34.64 -5.54
CA GLY A 5 -7.55 -34.22 -5.11
C GLY A 5 -7.26 -32.74 -5.38
N SER A 6 -7.76 -32.19 -6.49
CA SER A 6 -7.57 -30.76 -6.81
C SER A 6 -8.38 -29.83 -5.90
N ARG A 7 -9.59 -30.23 -5.48
CA ARG A 7 -10.41 -29.45 -4.53
C ARG A 7 -9.80 -29.41 -3.14
N GLN A 8 -9.20 -30.50 -2.70
CA GLN A 8 -8.52 -30.57 -1.40
C GLN A 8 -7.24 -29.72 -1.40
N ALA A 9 -6.46 -29.76 -2.48
CA ALA A 9 -5.29 -28.90 -2.66
C ALA A 9 -5.65 -27.40 -2.66
N LEU A 10 -6.72 -27.00 -3.35
CA LEU A 10 -7.17 -25.61 -3.36
C LEU A 10 -7.60 -25.13 -1.96
N ARG A 11 -8.36 -25.94 -1.23
CA ARG A 11 -8.78 -25.61 0.14
C ARG A 11 -7.58 -25.41 1.06
N GLN A 12 -6.56 -26.26 0.93
CA GLN A 12 -5.34 -26.15 1.72
C GLN A 12 -4.55 -24.89 1.37
N ALA A 13 -4.38 -24.56 0.09
CA ALA A 13 -3.71 -23.33 -0.34
C ALA A 13 -4.42 -22.07 0.17
N LEU A 14 -5.75 -22.05 0.15
CA LEU A 14 -6.54 -20.96 0.71
C LEU A 14 -6.39 -20.85 2.24
N ALA A 15 -6.33 -21.98 2.94
CA ALA A 15 -6.10 -21.98 4.38
C ALA A 15 -4.74 -21.35 4.73
N PHE A 16 -3.67 -21.70 3.99
CA PHE A 16 -2.35 -21.08 4.18
C PHE A 16 -2.35 -19.59 3.85
N ALA A 17 -3.03 -19.17 2.78
CA ALA A 17 -3.14 -17.76 2.44
C ALA A 17 -3.89 -16.96 3.54
N LEU A 18 -4.96 -17.52 4.10
CA LEU A 18 -5.71 -16.91 5.21
C LEU A 18 -4.87 -16.82 6.49
N GLU A 19 -4.05 -17.82 6.77
CA GLU A 19 -3.13 -17.79 7.91
C GLU A 19 -2.06 -16.68 7.75
N GLY A 20 -1.52 -16.53 6.54
CA GLY A 20 -0.60 -15.42 6.21
C GLY A 20 -1.26 -14.04 6.38
N LEU A 21 -2.49 -13.86 5.89
CA LEU A 21 -3.25 -12.63 6.08
C LEU A 21 -3.53 -12.36 7.57
N ARG A 22 -3.90 -13.39 8.33
CA ARG A 22 -4.16 -13.29 9.77
C ARG A 22 -2.88 -12.95 10.55
N TYR A 23 -1.74 -13.49 10.14
CA TYR A 23 -0.44 -13.13 10.71
C TYR A 23 -0.18 -11.64 10.49
N ALA A 24 -0.19 -11.17 9.23
CA ALA A 24 0.05 -9.76 8.90
C ALA A 24 -0.93 -8.81 9.63
N ALA A 25 -2.21 -9.15 9.68
CA ALA A 25 -3.22 -8.36 10.39
C ALA A 25 -3.01 -8.29 11.91
N ARG A 26 -2.31 -9.25 12.51
CA ARG A 26 -2.05 -9.26 13.96
C ARG A 26 -0.73 -8.58 14.31
N THR A 27 0.31 -8.84 13.52
CA THR A 27 1.67 -8.37 13.81
C THR A 27 1.90 -6.97 13.27
N GLN A 28 1.38 -6.66 12.08
CA GLN A 28 1.69 -5.41 11.38
C GLN A 28 0.63 -4.35 11.61
N ARG A 29 1.05 -3.22 12.18
CA ARG A 29 0.18 -2.05 12.39
C ARG A 29 -0.16 -1.37 11.06
N ALA A 30 0.82 -1.24 10.15
CA ALA A 30 0.63 -0.62 8.85
C ALA A 30 -0.41 -1.37 8.01
N PHE A 31 -0.32 -2.71 7.93
CA PHE A 31 -1.34 -3.53 7.28
C PHE A 31 -2.76 -3.32 7.84
N ARG A 32 -2.93 -3.25 9.17
CA ARG A 32 -4.24 -2.94 9.79
C ARG A 32 -4.78 -1.57 9.38
N ILE A 33 -3.92 -0.55 9.34
CA ILE A 33 -4.32 0.79 8.91
C ILE A 33 -4.76 0.77 7.45
N GLN A 34 -4.02 0.07 6.57
CA GLN A 34 -4.38 -0.07 5.16
C GLN A 34 -5.73 -0.80 4.97
N LEU A 35 -6.04 -1.81 5.78
CA LEU A 35 -7.37 -2.45 5.75
C LEU A 35 -8.50 -1.48 6.13
N VAL A 36 -8.30 -0.65 7.15
CA VAL A 36 -9.28 0.38 7.53
C VAL A 36 -9.44 1.41 6.41
N ILE A 37 -8.34 1.90 5.82
CA ILE A 37 -8.38 2.82 4.68
C ILE A 37 -9.13 2.18 3.51
N THR A 38 -8.88 0.91 3.22
CA THR A 38 -9.57 0.16 2.16
C THR A 38 -11.08 0.14 2.41
N ALA A 39 -11.51 -0.15 3.64
CA ALA A 39 -12.93 -0.17 4.00
C ALA A 39 -13.57 1.22 3.85
N VAL A 40 -12.91 2.27 4.37
CA VAL A 40 -13.41 3.65 4.28
C VAL A 40 -13.53 4.11 2.83
N VAL A 41 -12.49 3.89 2.01
CA VAL A 41 -12.51 4.23 0.59
C VAL A 41 -13.58 3.45 -0.16
N GLY A 42 -13.79 2.17 0.17
CA GLY A 42 -14.88 1.37 -0.39
C GLY A 42 -16.26 1.97 -0.12
N VAL A 43 -16.51 2.41 1.11
CA VAL A 43 -17.77 3.10 1.47
C VAL A 43 -17.92 4.42 0.70
N ILE A 44 -16.85 5.19 0.56
CA ILE A 44 -16.85 6.46 -0.20
C ILE A 44 -17.18 6.21 -1.68
N LEU A 45 -16.55 5.22 -2.31
CA LEU A 45 -16.79 4.87 -3.72
C LEU A 45 -18.26 4.51 -3.97
N LEU A 46 -18.85 3.72 -3.07
CA LEU A 46 -20.26 3.36 -3.13
C LEU A 46 -21.18 4.57 -2.90
N GLY A 47 -20.86 5.40 -1.91
CA GLY A 47 -21.65 6.59 -1.57
C GLY A 47 -21.67 7.63 -2.68
N LEU A 48 -20.55 7.82 -3.38
CA LEU A 48 -20.40 8.76 -4.50
C LEU A 48 -20.87 8.19 -5.85
N ARG A 49 -21.27 6.91 -5.91
CA ARG A 49 -21.69 6.22 -7.14
C ARG A 49 -20.67 6.38 -8.28
N MET A 50 -19.41 6.15 -7.95
CA MET A 50 -18.30 6.40 -8.88
C MET A 50 -18.36 5.44 -10.08
N PRO A 51 -17.93 5.87 -11.29
CA PRO A 51 -17.82 5.00 -12.45
C PRO A 51 -17.01 3.74 -12.15
N ALA A 52 -17.38 2.65 -12.81
CA ALA A 52 -16.77 1.34 -12.57
C ALA A 52 -15.25 1.34 -12.80
N LEU A 53 -14.77 2.04 -13.84
CA LEU A 53 -13.35 2.12 -14.16
C LEU A 53 -12.57 2.88 -13.08
N GLU A 54 -13.06 4.05 -12.65
CA GLU A 54 -12.45 4.86 -11.59
C GLU A 54 -12.41 4.11 -10.26
N SER A 55 -13.48 3.39 -9.94
CA SER A 55 -13.57 2.52 -8.77
C SER A 55 -12.56 1.37 -8.86
N ALA A 56 -12.46 0.70 -10.00
CA ALA A 56 -11.53 -0.41 -10.22
C ALA A 56 -10.06 0.04 -10.10
N VAL A 57 -9.70 1.18 -10.71
CA VAL A 57 -8.34 1.76 -10.61
C VAL A 57 -8.00 2.14 -9.17
N THR A 58 -8.95 2.73 -8.44
CA THR A 58 -8.76 3.09 -7.03
C THR A 58 -8.54 1.84 -6.16
N VAL A 59 -9.41 0.83 -6.31
CA VAL A 59 -9.32 -0.44 -5.57
C VAL A 59 -8.02 -1.17 -5.91
N LEU A 60 -7.66 -1.27 -7.19
CA LEU A 60 -6.42 -1.92 -7.62
C LEU A 60 -5.19 -1.23 -7.03
N SER A 61 -5.19 0.10 -6.98
CA SER A 61 -4.08 0.86 -6.39
C SER A 61 -3.92 0.55 -4.91
N ILE A 62 -5.02 0.43 -4.15
CA ILE A 62 -4.99 0.03 -2.73
C ILE A 62 -4.53 -1.42 -2.56
N LEU A 63 -4.99 -2.33 -3.43
CA LEU A 63 -4.58 -3.74 -3.41
C LEU A 63 -3.07 -3.89 -3.66
N VAL A 64 -2.48 -3.10 -4.55
CA VAL A 64 -1.03 -3.08 -4.76
C VAL A 64 -0.30 -2.73 -3.45
N VAL A 65 -0.77 -1.72 -2.70
CA VAL A 65 -0.16 -1.38 -1.40
C VAL A 65 -0.22 -2.56 -0.43
N LEU A 66 -1.39 -3.20 -0.30
CA LEU A 66 -1.57 -4.37 0.57
C LEU A 66 -0.65 -5.54 0.17
N VAL A 67 -0.49 -5.80 -1.14
CA VAL A 67 0.42 -6.83 -1.65
C VAL A 67 1.86 -6.52 -1.28
N VAL A 68 2.31 -5.28 -1.49
CA VAL A 68 3.69 -4.87 -1.17
C VAL A 68 3.95 -4.92 0.33
N GLU A 69 2.96 -4.57 1.17
CA GLU A 69 3.03 -4.71 2.63
C GLU A 69 3.17 -6.18 3.08
N LEU A 70 2.45 -7.11 2.44
CA LEU A 70 2.57 -8.54 2.70
C LEU A 70 3.95 -9.07 2.28
N ILE A 71 4.47 -8.61 1.14
CA ILE A 71 5.84 -8.93 0.71
C ILE A 71 6.85 -8.39 1.72
N ASN A 72 6.71 -7.14 2.18
CA ASN A 72 7.56 -6.56 3.22
C ASN A 72 7.56 -7.40 4.50
N THR A 73 6.36 -7.80 4.95
CA THR A 73 6.21 -8.68 6.11
C THR A 73 6.92 -10.02 5.92
N GLY A 74 6.79 -10.62 4.72
CA GLY A 74 7.49 -11.86 4.39
C GLY A 74 9.01 -11.71 4.41
N VAL A 75 9.53 -10.60 3.87
CA VAL A 75 10.97 -10.28 3.91
C VAL A 75 11.44 -10.09 5.35
N GLU A 76 10.70 -9.36 6.18
CA GLU A 76 11.01 -9.19 7.60
C GLU A 76 11.14 -10.54 8.31
N VAL A 77 10.16 -11.43 8.13
CA VAL A 77 10.16 -12.77 8.74
C VAL A 77 11.35 -13.61 8.28
N VAL A 78 11.66 -13.62 6.98
CA VAL A 78 12.80 -14.38 6.44
C VAL A 78 14.12 -13.82 6.95
N VAL A 79 14.28 -12.49 6.97
CA VAL A 79 15.50 -11.86 7.47
C VAL A 79 15.66 -12.14 8.97
N ASP A 80 14.60 -12.03 9.78
CA ASP A 80 14.64 -12.34 11.21
C ASP A 80 14.97 -13.81 11.49
N LEU A 81 14.48 -14.71 10.64
CA LEU A 81 14.82 -16.14 10.72
C LEU A 81 16.33 -16.38 10.45
N LEU A 82 16.91 -15.70 9.47
CA LEU A 82 18.31 -15.92 9.07
C LEU A 82 19.32 -15.29 10.03
N VAL A 83 18.94 -14.17 10.64
CA VAL A 83 19.83 -13.28 11.40
C VAL A 83 19.71 -13.55 12.89
N GLU A 84 18.57 -14.09 13.34
CA GLU A 84 18.23 -14.39 14.74
C GLU A 84 18.57 -13.22 15.68
N ARG A 85 19.67 -13.34 16.45
CA ARG A 85 20.16 -12.28 17.36
C ARG A 85 21.36 -11.48 16.82
N ASN A 86 21.94 -11.87 15.69
CA ASN A 86 23.18 -11.32 15.16
C ASN A 86 22.91 -10.24 14.12
N HIS A 87 22.93 -8.97 14.49
CA HIS A 87 22.66 -7.87 13.55
C HIS A 87 23.69 -7.84 12.40
N HIS A 88 23.20 -7.90 11.16
CA HIS A 88 24.01 -7.79 9.94
C HIS A 88 23.65 -6.55 9.11
N ALA A 89 24.65 -5.86 8.55
CA ALA A 89 24.44 -4.69 7.71
C ALA A 89 23.55 -4.98 6.48
N LEU A 90 23.74 -6.13 5.83
CA LEU A 90 22.91 -6.53 4.67
C LEU A 90 21.46 -6.83 5.07
N ALA A 91 21.22 -7.39 6.26
CA ALA A 91 19.88 -7.63 6.79
C ALA A 91 19.12 -6.33 7.00
N LYS A 92 19.81 -5.30 7.52
CA LYS A 92 19.25 -3.94 7.62
C LYS A 92 18.88 -3.39 6.25
N VAL A 93 19.77 -3.50 5.25
CA VAL A 93 19.49 -3.02 3.89
C VAL A 93 18.29 -3.73 3.28
N ALA A 94 18.17 -5.05 3.43
CA ALA A 94 17.03 -5.81 2.90
C ALA A 94 15.69 -5.31 3.47
N LYS A 95 15.63 -5.10 4.80
CA LYS A 95 14.44 -4.55 5.46
C LYS A 95 14.14 -3.11 5.04
N ASP A 96 15.18 -2.27 4.98
CA ASP A 96 15.02 -0.87 4.59
C ASP A 96 14.50 -0.74 3.15
N VAL A 97 14.96 -1.58 2.22
CA VAL A 97 14.48 -1.62 0.83
C VAL A 97 13.03 -2.13 0.74
N ALA A 98 12.68 -3.17 1.49
CA ALA A 98 11.31 -3.69 1.52
C ALA A 98 10.32 -2.63 2.06
N ALA A 99 10.70 -1.91 3.13
CA ALA A 99 9.91 -0.81 3.66
C ALA A 99 9.80 0.36 2.66
N ALA A 100 10.87 0.68 1.92
CA ALA A 100 10.84 1.71 0.89
C ALA A 100 9.85 1.36 -0.24
N ALA A 101 9.75 0.09 -0.63
CA ALA A 101 8.77 -0.36 -1.63
C ALA A 101 7.33 -0.08 -1.19
N VAL A 102 7.00 -0.32 0.08
CA VAL A 102 5.68 0.02 0.66
C VAL A 102 5.39 1.52 0.53
N VAL A 103 6.36 2.37 0.87
CA VAL A 103 6.21 3.83 0.79
C VAL A 103 5.95 4.29 -0.64
N VAL A 104 6.69 3.74 -1.61
CA VAL A 104 6.51 4.07 -3.04
C VAL A 104 5.12 3.64 -3.52
N ALA A 105 4.67 2.44 -3.16
CA ALA A 105 3.33 1.96 -3.51
C ALA A 105 2.24 2.85 -2.88
N ALA A 106 2.39 3.20 -1.60
CA ALA A 106 1.43 4.04 -0.88
C ALA A 106 1.35 5.45 -1.47
N ALA A 107 2.48 6.05 -1.87
CA ALA A 107 2.51 7.33 -2.53
C ALA A 107 1.78 7.30 -3.88
N GLY A 108 2.00 6.24 -4.68
CA GLY A 108 1.28 6.03 -5.94
C GLY A 108 -0.23 5.91 -5.73
N ALA A 109 -0.66 5.11 -4.75
CA ALA A 109 -2.07 4.96 -4.41
C ALA A 109 -2.69 6.28 -3.92
N ALA A 110 -1.96 7.09 -3.15
CA ALA A 110 -2.41 8.41 -2.71
C ALA A 110 -2.61 9.36 -3.90
N VAL A 111 -1.69 9.38 -4.87
CA VAL A 111 -1.83 10.17 -6.09
C VAL A 111 -3.07 9.78 -6.88
N VAL A 112 -3.27 8.47 -7.10
CA VAL A 112 -4.46 7.95 -7.78
C VAL A 112 -5.74 8.36 -7.04
N GLY A 113 -5.78 8.16 -5.72
CA GLY A 113 -6.91 8.52 -4.88
C GLY A 113 -7.21 10.02 -4.92
N LEU A 114 -6.19 10.88 -4.86
CA LEU A 114 -6.38 12.33 -4.96
C LEU A 114 -6.96 12.73 -6.32
N LEU A 115 -6.45 12.17 -7.42
CA LEU A 115 -6.90 12.53 -8.76
C LEU A 115 -8.34 12.04 -9.05
N ILE A 116 -8.69 10.84 -8.62
CA ILE A 116 -10.00 10.23 -8.89
C ILE A 116 -11.04 10.70 -7.87
N LEU A 117 -10.78 10.53 -6.57
CA LEU A 117 -11.75 10.83 -5.52
C LEU A 117 -11.76 12.30 -5.09
N GLY A 118 -10.65 13.02 -5.26
CA GLY A 118 -10.52 14.40 -4.79
C GLY A 118 -11.58 15.36 -5.33
N PRO A 119 -11.78 15.46 -6.67
CA PRO A 119 -12.81 16.33 -7.23
C PRO A 119 -14.24 16.01 -6.75
N PRO A 120 -14.76 14.76 -6.84
CA PRO A 120 -16.12 14.45 -6.42
C PRO A 120 -16.30 14.57 -4.91
N LEU A 121 -15.29 14.23 -4.09
CA LEU A 121 -15.33 14.49 -2.64
C LEU A 121 -15.39 15.98 -2.35
N GLY A 122 -14.56 16.79 -3.00
CA GLY A 122 -14.57 18.24 -2.81
C GLY A 122 -15.91 18.85 -3.16
N SER A 123 -16.53 18.43 -4.27
CA SER A 123 -17.87 18.86 -4.65
C SER A 123 -18.95 18.40 -3.67
N ALA A 124 -18.87 17.18 -3.14
CA ALA A 124 -19.78 16.68 -2.11
C ALA A 124 -19.67 17.49 -0.79
N LEU A 125 -18.51 18.08 -0.51
CA LEU A 125 -18.26 18.96 0.64
C LEU A 125 -18.59 20.44 0.35
N GLY A 126 -19.16 20.76 -0.81
CA GLY A 126 -19.57 22.12 -1.18
C GLY A 126 -18.47 22.98 -1.81
N LEU A 127 -17.32 22.40 -2.17
CA LEU A 127 -16.30 23.14 -2.94
C LEU A 127 -16.75 23.28 -4.40
N GLY A 128 -16.53 24.46 -4.99
CA GLY A 128 -16.72 24.66 -6.42
C GLY A 128 -15.88 23.66 -7.23
N ALA A 129 -16.47 23.06 -8.27
CA ALA A 129 -15.85 21.96 -9.03
C ALA A 129 -14.43 22.30 -9.55
N GLY A 130 -14.22 23.53 -10.03
CA GLY A 130 -12.91 24.00 -10.47
C GLY A 130 -11.88 24.11 -9.34
N THR A 131 -12.33 24.45 -8.13
CA THR A 131 -11.51 24.52 -6.92
C THR A 131 -11.14 23.12 -6.45
N ALA A 132 -12.12 22.20 -6.37
CA ALA A 132 -11.89 20.80 -6.00
C ALA A 132 -10.88 20.11 -6.94
N ALA A 133 -11.02 20.30 -8.25
CA ALA A 133 -10.10 19.76 -9.25
C ALA A 133 -8.69 20.38 -9.19
N ARG A 134 -8.56 21.65 -8.79
CA ARG A 134 -7.25 22.30 -8.63
C ARG A 134 -6.52 21.73 -7.42
N TRP A 135 -7.20 21.64 -6.28
CA TRP A 135 -6.61 21.12 -5.05
C TRP A 135 -6.22 19.65 -5.16
N SER A 136 -7.00 18.83 -5.87
CA SER A 136 -6.62 17.43 -6.12
C SER A 136 -5.33 17.30 -6.92
N ARG A 137 -5.17 18.10 -7.99
CA ARG A 137 -3.95 18.11 -8.81
C ARG A 137 -2.74 18.63 -8.03
N ILE A 138 -2.90 19.71 -7.28
CA ILE A 138 -1.82 20.25 -6.43
C ILE A 138 -1.42 19.19 -5.38
N GLY A 139 -2.39 18.58 -4.71
CA GLY A 139 -2.14 17.51 -3.75
C GLY A 139 -1.40 16.33 -4.36
N ALA A 140 -1.79 15.90 -5.56
CA ALA A 140 -1.12 14.82 -6.29
C ALA A 140 0.34 15.16 -6.61
N VAL A 141 0.61 16.39 -7.07
CA VAL A 141 1.99 16.85 -7.32
C VAL A 141 2.79 16.90 -6.02
N VAL A 142 2.21 17.43 -4.94
CA VAL A 142 2.87 17.46 -3.62
C VAL A 142 3.18 16.04 -3.13
N ALA A 143 2.26 15.08 -3.29
CA ALA A 143 2.49 13.68 -2.90
C ALA A 143 3.65 13.06 -3.70
N LEU A 144 3.73 13.32 -5.01
CA LEU A 144 4.85 12.87 -5.85
C LEU A 144 6.17 13.51 -5.44
N LEU A 145 6.18 14.83 -5.20
CA LEU A 145 7.37 15.57 -4.81
C LEU A 145 7.85 15.21 -3.41
N ALA A 146 6.94 14.95 -2.47
CA ALA A 146 7.28 14.46 -1.14
C ALA A 146 7.94 13.07 -1.23
N GLY A 147 7.41 12.18 -2.09
CA GLY A 147 8.04 10.89 -2.39
C GLY A 147 9.46 11.06 -2.96
N ALA A 148 9.63 11.90 -3.98
CA ALA A 148 10.94 12.16 -4.59
C ALA A 148 11.92 12.87 -3.64
N GLY A 149 11.44 13.83 -2.84
CA GLY A 149 12.23 14.58 -1.87
C GLY A 149 12.72 13.70 -0.72
N ALA A 150 11.88 12.77 -0.24
CA ALA A 150 12.30 11.77 0.75
C ALA A 150 13.44 10.89 0.20
N LEU A 151 13.35 10.46 -1.05
CA LEU A 151 14.41 9.67 -1.71
C LEU A 151 15.72 10.46 -1.84
N LEU A 152 15.65 11.73 -2.26
CA LEU A 152 16.84 12.58 -2.41
C LEU A 152 17.49 12.92 -1.07
N TRP A 153 16.70 13.20 -0.03
CA TRP A 153 17.19 13.51 1.31
C TRP A 153 17.92 12.31 1.94
N ILE A 154 17.40 11.10 1.75
CA ILE A 154 18.07 9.86 2.20
C ILE A 154 19.40 9.68 1.48
N GLY A 155 19.43 9.88 0.15
CA GLY A 155 20.67 9.77 -0.65
C GLY A 155 21.71 10.86 -0.36
N ALA A 156 21.31 12.00 0.18
CA ALA A 156 22.23 13.06 0.62
C ALA A 156 22.91 12.74 1.96
N ARG A 157 22.18 12.13 2.91
CA ARG A 157 22.74 11.74 4.22
C ARG A 157 23.70 10.54 4.16
N GLY A 158 23.54 9.65 3.18
CA GLY A 158 24.47 8.54 2.98
C GLY A 158 25.89 8.96 2.52
N ARG A 159 26.06 10.19 2.02
CA ARG A 159 27.35 10.74 1.55
C ARG A 159 28.14 11.51 2.60
N SER A 160 27.54 11.85 3.74
CA SER A 160 28.19 12.60 4.82
C SER A 160 28.82 11.71 5.91
N SER A 161 28.68 10.39 5.80
CA SER A 161 29.16 9.40 6.77
C SER A 161 30.20 8.42 6.18
N SER A 162 30.72 8.73 4.99
CA SER A 162 31.83 8.04 4.31
C SER A 162 33.01 8.99 4.18
#